data_AF-A0A398B5F7-F1
#
_entry.id   AF-A0A398B5F7-F1
#
_cell.length_a   1.000
_cell.length_b   1.000
_cell.length_c   1.000
_cell.angle_alpha   90.00
_cell.angle_beta   90.00
_cell.angle_gamma   90.00
#
_symmetry.space_group_name_H-M   'P 1'
#
loop_
_entity.id
_entity.type
_entity.pdbx_description
1 polymer ?
#
loop_
_entity_poly.entity_id
_entity_poly.type
_entity_poly.pdbx_seq_one_letter_code
_entity_poly.pdbx_strand_id
1 'polypeptide(L)'
;MDIIIEIDYIDGSYEPSINVIGSFAVSGISDFELKETLFEAVEAIKNALKNIDFSKCTVVFCSSANKNHRGVLNHDDIELFANNDFLDLVASGQTS
;
A
#
# COMPACT_ATOMS: atom_id res chain seq x y z
N MET A 1 7.84 14.20 -7.65
CA MET A 1 6.55 13.90 -7.02
C MET A 1 6.77 12.62 -6.27
N ASP A 2 6.51 12.64 -4.97
CA ASP A 2 6.75 11.50 -4.11
C ASP A 2 5.39 10.92 -3.72
N ILE A 3 5.25 9.61 -3.87
CA ILE A 3 4.05 8.85 -3.55
C ILE A 3 4.42 7.90 -2.43
N ILE A 4 3.75 8.03 -1.30
CA ILE A 4 3.87 7.13 -0.17
C ILE A 4 2.61 6.27 -0.15
N ILE A 5 2.82 4.97 -0.22
CA ILE A 5 1.80 3.94 -0.11
C ILE A 5 1.96 3.29 1.25
N GLU A 6 0.87 3.22 2.00
CA GLU A 6 0.85 2.57 3.30
C GLU A 6 -0.32 1.58 3.38
N ILE A 7 -0.10 0.46 4.04
CA ILE A 7 -1.16 -0.47 4.44
C ILE A 7 -1.02 -0.73 5.93
N ASP A 8 -2.03 -0.33 6.68
CA ASP A 8 -2.12 -0.61 8.11
C ASP A 8 -3.02 -1.80 8.39
N TYR A 9 -2.69 -2.55 9.44
CA TYR A 9 -3.52 -3.65 9.92
C TYR A 9 -4.14 -3.25 11.25
N ILE A 10 -5.46 -3.16 11.27
CA ILE A 10 -6.24 -2.64 12.38
C ILE A 10 -7.40 -3.60 12.63
N ASP A 11 -7.43 -4.19 13.83
CA ASP A 11 -8.54 -5.02 14.31
C ASP A 11 -9.02 -6.11 13.32
N GLY A 12 -8.09 -6.75 12.62
CA GLY A 12 -8.42 -7.82 11.67
C GLY A 12 -8.62 -7.37 10.22
N SER A 13 -8.54 -6.07 9.95
CA SER A 13 -8.74 -5.46 8.63
C SER A 13 -7.51 -4.71 8.15
N TYR A 14 -7.47 -4.41 6.86
CA TYR A 14 -6.38 -3.70 6.18
C TYR A 14 -6.86 -2.32 5.75
N GLU A 15 -6.17 -1.27 6.19
CA GLU A 15 -6.42 0.13 5.80
C GLU A 15 -5.36 0.58 4.79
N PRO A 16 -5.67 0.61 3.49
CA PRO A 16 -4.75 1.17 2.50
C PRO A 16 -4.83 2.69 2.52
N SER A 17 -3.70 3.36 2.31
CA SER A 17 -3.63 4.81 2.14
C SER A 17 -2.59 5.19 1.10
N ILE A 18 -2.83 6.32 0.42
CA ILE A 18 -1.90 6.88 -0.57
C ILE A 18 -1.74 8.38 -0.32
N ASN A 19 -0.52 8.77 0.01
CA ASN A 19 -0.13 10.17 0.18
C ASN A 19 0.73 10.62 -0.99
N VAL A 20 0.29 11.67 -1.70
CA VAL A 20 1.08 12.28 -2.79
C VAL A 20 1.60 13.63 -2.36
N ILE A 21 2.93 13.74 -2.38
CA ILE A 21 3.69 14.93 -2.00
C ILE A 21 4.19 15.60 -3.29
N GLY A 22 3.57 16.74 -3.62
CA GLY A 22 3.99 17.64 -4.68
C GLY A 22 4.68 18.89 -4.13
N SER A 23 5.33 19.66 -5.00
CA SER A 23 6.20 20.80 -4.63
C SER A 23 5.53 21.94 -3.84
N PHE A 24 4.19 21.98 -3.74
CA PHE A 24 3.45 23.02 -2.99
C PHE A 24 2.17 22.54 -2.29
N ALA A 25 1.83 21.25 -2.32
CA ALA A 25 0.67 20.70 -1.63
C ALA A 25 0.81 19.18 -1.43
N VAL A 26 0.41 18.69 -0.25
CA VAL A 26 0.05 17.29 -0.05
C VAL A 26 -1.36 17.13 -0.59
N SER A 27 -1.48 16.40 -1.70
CA SER A 27 -2.75 16.02 -2.28
C SER A 27 -2.96 14.56 -1.94
N GLY A 28 -3.54 14.25 -0.77
CA GLY A 28 -3.89 12.87 -0.41
C GLY A 28 -4.78 12.26 -1.50
N ILE A 29 -4.43 11.07 -2.01
CA ILE A 29 -5.17 10.46 -3.12
C ILE A 29 -6.43 9.74 -2.62
N SER A 30 -6.47 9.23 -1.40
CA SER A 30 -7.69 8.79 -0.68
C SER A 30 -7.30 8.16 0.66
N ASP A 31 -8.09 8.44 1.69
CA ASP A 31 -8.32 7.47 2.76
C ASP A 31 -9.29 6.44 2.19
N PHE A 32 -8.83 5.22 1.98
CA PHE A 32 -9.66 4.15 1.43
C PHE A 32 -10.51 3.55 2.55
N GLU A 33 -11.66 2.98 2.20
CA GLU A 33 -12.39 2.14 3.15
C GLU A 33 -11.54 0.94 3.57
N LEU A 34 -11.64 0.58 4.86
CA LEU A 34 -11.09 -0.66 5.41
C LEU A 34 -11.47 -1.87 4.55
N LYS A 35 -10.51 -2.76 4.33
CA LYS A 35 -10.67 -3.98 3.54
C LYS A 35 -10.50 -5.21 4.43
N GLU A 36 -11.31 -6.23 4.19
CA GLU A 36 -11.27 -7.47 4.96
C GLU A 36 -10.04 -8.31 4.58
N THR A 37 -9.58 -8.18 3.34
CA THR A 37 -8.43 -8.93 2.83
C THR A 37 -7.30 -8.04 2.36
N LEU A 38 -6.08 -8.56 2.49
CA LEU A 38 -4.87 -7.91 1.95
C LEU A 38 -4.98 -7.71 0.43
N PHE A 39 -5.56 -8.68 -0.27
CA PHE A 39 -5.75 -8.62 -1.71
C PHE A 39 -6.60 -7.41 -2.13
N GLU A 40 -7.74 -7.19 -1.47
CA GLU A 40 -8.61 -6.04 -1.74
C GLU A 40 -7.91 -4.71 -1.47
N ALA A 41 -7.09 -4.63 -0.41
CA ALA A 41 -6.33 -3.43 -0.09
C ALA A 41 -5.28 -3.11 -1.17
N VAL A 42 -4.54 -4.13 -1.61
CA VAL A 42 -3.56 -4.00 -2.70
C VAL A 42 -4.24 -3.62 -4.02
N GLU A 43 -5.36 -4.24 -4.36
CA GLU A 43 -6.12 -3.92 -5.57
C GLU A 43 -6.67 -2.48 -5.55
N ALA A 44 -7.13 -1.99 -4.40
CA ALA A 44 -7.56 -0.60 -4.25
C ALA A 44 -6.42 0.38 -4.57
N ILE A 45 -5.22 0.11 -4.04
CA ILE A 45 -4.01 0.90 -4.30
C ILE A 45 -3.61 0.84 -5.78
N LYS A 46 -3.52 -0.36 -6.36
CA LYS A 46 -3.16 -0.55 -7.76
C LYS A 46 -4.13 0.19 -8.69
N ASN A 47 -5.43 0.11 -8.41
CA ASN A 47 -6.46 0.81 -9.18
C ASN A 47 -6.34 2.34 -9.07
N ALA A 48 -6.01 2.87 -7.90
CA ALA A 48 -5.79 4.31 -7.71
C ALA A 48 -4.53 4.80 -8.46
N LEU A 49 -3.49 3.96 -8.54
CA LEU A 49 -2.22 4.28 -9.19
C LEU A 49 -2.13 3.83 -10.66
N LYS A 50 -3.20 3.28 -11.26
CA LYS A 50 -3.16 2.65 -12.59
C LYS A 50 -2.71 3.57 -13.73
N ASN A 51 -2.93 4.88 -13.56
CA ASN A 51 -2.57 5.89 -14.56
C ASN A 51 -1.28 6.65 -14.20
N ILE A 52 -0.62 6.29 -13.11
CA ILE A 52 0.62 6.93 -12.67
C ILE A 52 1.80 6.30 -13.41
N ASP A 53 2.66 7.17 -13.94
CA ASP A 53 3.93 6.79 -14.54
C ASP A 53 5.01 6.72 -13.45
N PHE A 54 5.32 5.51 -13.00
CA PHE A 54 6.27 5.25 -11.90
C PHE A 54 7.69 5.72 -12.28
N SER A 55 8.05 5.79 -13.56
CA SER A 55 9.37 6.27 -14.00
C SER A 55 9.60 7.77 -13.71
N LYS A 56 8.51 8.52 -13.45
CA LYS A 56 8.53 9.95 -13.15
C LYS A 56 8.25 10.25 -11.67
N CYS A 57 8.07 9.23 -10.85
CA CYS A 57 7.67 9.34 -9.45
C CYS A 57 8.67 8.63 -8.55
N THR A 58 8.91 9.17 -7.36
CA THR A 58 9.48 8.35 -6.28
C THR A 58 8.30 7.67 -5.61
N VAL A 59 8.19 6.34 -5.70
CA VAL A 59 7.12 5.60 -5.02
C VAL A 59 7.73 4.79 -3.90
N VAL A 60 7.17 4.91 -2.70
CA VAL A 60 7.62 4.22 -1.49
C VAL A 60 6.46 3.45 -0.90
N PHE A 61 6.72 2.22 -0.47
CA PHE A 61 5.78 1.37 0.25
C PHE A 61 6.25 1.16 1.69
N CYS A 62 5.31 1.25 2.63
CA CYS A 62 5.46 0.88 4.03
C CYS A 62 4.20 0.19 4.55
N SER A 63 4.33 -0.46 5.71
CA SER A 63 3.18 -1.08 6.37
C SER A 63 3.31 -1.06 7.89
N SER A 64 2.19 -1.17 8.59
CA SER A 64 2.18 -1.38 10.04
C SER A 64 2.95 -2.64 10.49
N ALA A 65 2.92 -3.71 9.69
CA ALA A 65 3.62 -4.96 9.97
C ALA A 65 5.14 -4.84 9.77
N ASN A 66 5.58 -3.98 8.84
CA ASN A 66 6.98 -3.73 8.56
C ASN A 66 7.20 -2.25 8.22
N LYS A 67 7.69 -1.50 9.21
CA LYS A 67 7.91 -0.05 9.13
C LYS A 67 9.07 0.38 8.23
N ASN A 68 9.64 -0.54 7.44
CA ASN A 68 10.67 -0.21 6.49
C ASN A 68 10.07 0.45 5.25
N HIS A 69 10.67 1.57 4.85
CA HIS A 69 10.35 2.25 3.60
C HIS A 69 11.09 1.58 2.45
N ARG A 70 10.37 0.99 1.48
CA ARG A 70 10.94 0.36 0.30
C ARG A 70 10.52 1.07 -0.97
N GLY A 71 11.46 1.29 -1.88
CA GLY A 71 11.17 1.86 -3.19
C GLY A 71 10.38 0.88 -4.05
N VAL A 72 9.38 1.39 -4.76
CA VAL A 72 8.49 0.64 -5.64
C VAL A 72 8.73 1.12 -7.08
N LEU A 73 8.99 0.21 -8.01
CA LEU A 73 9.30 0.56 -9.41
C LEU A 73 8.13 0.26 -10.36
N ASN A 74 7.22 -0.62 -9.96
CA ASN A 74 6.04 -1.02 -10.73
C ASN A 74 4.90 -1.47 -9.79
N HIS A 75 3.72 -1.77 -10.35
CA HIS A 75 2.57 -2.21 -9.56
C HIS A 75 2.75 -3.59 -8.91
N ASP A 76 3.51 -4.50 -9.50
CA ASP A 76 3.71 -5.87 -8.98
C ASP A 76 4.58 -5.87 -7.71
N ASP A 77 5.52 -4.92 -7.61
CA ASP A 77 6.34 -4.71 -6.40
C ASP A 77 5.47 -4.41 -5.17
N ILE A 78 4.35 -3.69 -5.35
CA ILE A 78 3.41 -3.36 -4.25
C ILE A 78 2.84 -4.65 -3.66
N GLU A 79 2.38 -5.57 -4.51
CA GLU A 79 1.83 -6.85 -4.09
C GLU A 79 2.88 -7.75 -3.45
N LEU A 80 4.08 -7.79 -4.03
CA LEU A 80 5.20 -8.55 -3.46
C LEU A 80 5.54 -8.06 -2.05
N PHE A 81 5.66 -6.75 -1.85
CA PHE A 81 5.99 -6.18 -0.55
C PHE A 81 4.88 -6.35 0.48
N ALA A 82 3.63 -6.17 0.09
CA ALA A 82 2.48 -6.42 0.95
C ALA A 82 2.41 -7.88 1.40
N ASN A 83 2.49 -8.84 0.48
CA ASN A 83 2.47 -10.27 0.83
C ASN A 83 3.63 -10.68 1.75
N ASN A 84 4.82 -10.12 1.53
CA ASN A 84 5.97 -10.41 2.38
C ASN A 84 5.82 -9.84 3.80
N ASP A 85 5.28 -8.63 3.94
CA ASP A 85 5.11 -7.98 5.24
C ASP A 85 4.04 -8.63 6.09
N PHE A 86 2.95 -9.03 5.46
CA PHE A 86 1.77 -9.59 6.13
C PHE A 86 1.76 -11.13 6.09
N LEU A 87 2.85 -11.77 5.67
CA LEU A 87 2.94 -13.23 5.49
C LEU A 87 2.48 -13.99 6.75
N ASP A 88 3.01 -13.60 7.91
CA ASP A 88 2.69 -14.25 9.19
C ASP A 88 1.23 -14.03 9.61
N LEU A 89 0.67 -12.86 9.29
CA LEU A 89 -0.73 -12.52 9.59
C LEU A 89 -1.69 -13.30 8.70
N VAL A 90 -1.41 -13.39 7.40
CA VAL A 90 -2.19 -14.18 6.43
C VAL A 90 -2.10 -15.68 6.75
N ALA A 91 -0.92 -16.19 7.10
CA ALA A 91 -0.74 -17.59 7.48
C ALA A 91 -1.50 -17.95 8.77
N SER A 92 -1.59 -17.02 9.72
CA SER A 92 -2.36 -17.23 10.96
C SER A 92 -3.88 -17.22 10.76
N GLY A 93 -4.38 -16.49 9.74
CA GLY A 93 -5.81 -16.37 9.41
C GLY A 93 -6.41 -17.53 8.60
N GLN A 94 -5.59 -18.46 8.07
CA GLN A 94 -6.05 -19.64 7.32
C GLN A 94 -6.24 -20.90 8.19
N THR A 95 -6.31 -20.76 9.52
CA THR A 95 -6.49 -21.87 10.46
C THR A 95 -7.89 -21.93 11.08
N SER A 96 -8.95 -21.69 10.29
CA SER A 96 -10.35 -21.88 10.73
C SER A 96 -11.16 -22.68 9.72
#